data_AF-A0AAW0S4W1-F1
#
_entry.id   AF-A0AAW0S4W1-F1
#
_cell.length_a   1.000
_cell.length_b   1.000
_cell.length_c   1.000
_cell.angle_alpha   90.00
_cell.angle_beta   90.00
_cell.angle_gamma   90.00
#
_symmetry.space_group_name_H-M   'P 1'
#
loop_
_entity.id
_entity.type
_entity.pdbx_description
1 polymer ?
#
loop_
_entity_poly.entity_id
_entity_poly.type
_entity_poly.pdbx_seq_one_letter_code
_entity_poly.pdbx_strand_id
1 'polypeptide(L)'
;MSLLVGHLLAFNEPDRGDQADLSIGDAVSAWKTYMEPFVGHAQLGAPAVSAGGLNWLQDFLNQCSGCHIDFIPVHWYSGAANENDFESYVNNVCSMSGGRPVWITEFQGIGTIDEQSSFIRSAIPFLDNNSCVYRYSYFGTADNSKVLLDNGGPKLSGLGVQFTFSPYGNGDGPK
;
A
#
# COMPACT_ATOMS: atom_id res chain seq x y z
N MET A 1 22.59 21.97 -1.34
CA MET A 1 21.38 21.50 -2.04
C MET A 1 21.29 20.00 -1.76
N SER A 2 20.64 19.61 -0.65
CA SER A 2 20.67 18.21 -0.20
C SER A 2 19.61 17.41 -0.97
N LEU A 3 20.04 16.82 -2.09
CA LEU A 3 19.28 15.82 -2.85
C LEU A 3 19.49 14.45 -2.18
N LEU A 4 18.65 14.12 -1.21
CA LEU A 4 18.32 12.74 -0.83
C LEU A 4 16.89 12.75 -0.26
N VAL A 5 15.86 12.76 -1.11
CA VAL A 5 14.46 12.67 -0.64
C VAL A 5 14.07 11.19 -0.59
N GLY A 6 14.49 10.53 0.49
CA GLY A 6 14.04 9.17 0.83
C GLY A 6 12.60 9.17 1.31
N HIS A 7 12.03 7.99 1.52
CA HIS A 7 10.70 7.82 2.11
C HIS A 7 10.82 6.86 3.29
N LEU A 8 10.11 7.14 4.38
CA LEU A 8 10.02 6.27 5.54
C LEU A 8 8.57 5.83 5.72
N LEU A 9 8.35 4.53 5.85
CA LEU A 9 7.08 3.95 6.29
C LEU A 9 7.15 3.73 7.80
N ALA A 10 6.08 4.09 8.49
CA ALA A 10 5.96 3.88 9.93
C ALA A 10 5.49 2.43 10.24
N PHE A 11 4.60 2.28 11.22
CA PHE A 11 4.16 0.96 11.70
C PHE A 11 3.32 0.21 10.67
N ASN A 12 3.51 -1.12 10.63
CA ASN A 12 2.75 -2.05 9.81
C ASN A 12 1.53 -2.57 10.58
N GLU A 13 0.34 -2.31 10.07
CA GLU A 13 -0.96 -2.76 10.58
C GLU A 13 -1.08 -2.63 12.12
N PRO A 14 -0.90 -1.43 12.69
CA PRO A 14 -1.04 -1.23 14.14
C PRO A 14 -2.47 -1.47 14.64
N ASP A 15 -3.45 -1.48 13.74
CA ASP A 15 -4.85 -1.79 14.02
C ASP A 15 -5.11 -3.28 14.29
N ARG A 16 -4.13 -4.15 14.03
CA ARG A 16 -4.25 -5.61 14.13
C ARG A 16 -3.42 -6.18 15.28
N GLY A 17 -4.08 -7.01 16.10
CA GLY A 17 -3.48 -7.69 17.25
C GLY A 17 -2.40 -8.73 16.91
N ASP A 18 -2.33 -9.17 15.64
CA ASP A 18 -1.33 -10.11 15.14
C ASP A 18 -0.19 -9.43 14.37
N GLN A 19 -0.13 -8.10 14.39
CA GLN A 19 0.84 -7.28 13.66
C GLN A 19 1.57 -6.35 14.63
N ALA A 20 1.65 -5.03 14.36
CA ALA A 20 2.30 -4.12 15.30
C ALA A 20 1.49 -3.91 16.60
N ASP A 21 0.16 -4.10 16.58
CA ASP A 21 -0.75 -4.04 17.73
C ASP A 21 -0.50 -2.83 18.66
N LEU A 22 -0.77 -1.62 18.15
CA LEU A 22 -0.51 -0.39 18.89
C LEU A 22 -1.79 0.37 19.18
N SER A 23 -1.90 0.86 20.42
CA SER A 23 -2.87 1.90 20.75
C SER A 23 -2.54 3.20 19.98
N ILE A 24 -3.54 4.05 19.77
CA ILE A 24 -3.33 5.36 19.13
C ILE A 24 -2.30 6.20 19.92
N GLY A 25 -2.38 6.19 21.25
CA GLY A 25 -1.47 6.95 22.11
C GLY A 25 -0.02 6.50 22.01
N ASP A 26 0.21 5.19 21.93
CA ASP A 26 1.55 4.62 21.75
C ASP A 26 2.09 4.96 20.36
N ALA A 27 1.28 4.81 19.32
CA ALA A 27 1.66 5.16 17.95
C ALA A 27 2.00 6.66 17.80
N VAL A 28 1.21 7.57 18.41
CA VAL A 28 1.50 9.01 18.39
C VAL A 28 2.79 9.33 19.15
N SER A 29 3.01 8.72 20.31
CA SER A 29 4.23 8.93 21.11
C SER A 29 5.47 8.45 20.38
N ALA A 30 5.37 7.26 19.76
CA ALA A 30 6.45 6.68 18.96
C ALA A 30 6.68 7.47 17.66
N TRP A 31 5.63 7.95 16.99
CA TRP A 31 5.75 8.84 15.83
C TRP A 31 6.60 10.08 16.16
N LYS A 32 6.25 10.78 17.24
CA LYS A 32 6.97 11.98 17.68
C LYS A 32 8.43 11.70 18.03
N THR A 33 8.71 10.50 18.53
CA THR A 33 10.07 10.11 18.93
C THR A 33 10.92 9.68 17.74
N TYR A 34 10.35 8.92 16.80
CA TYR A 34 11.12 8.19 15.79
C TYR A 34 10.90 8.66 14.35
N MET A 35 9.76 9.29 14.03
CA MET A 35 9.44 9.76 12.67
C MET A 35 9.70 11.26 12.53
N GLU A 36 9.22 12.09 13.45
CA GLU A 36 9.40 13.57 13.41
C GLU A 36 10.85 14.04 13.22
N PRO A 37 11.89 13.40 13.80
CA PRO A 37 13.28 13.82 13.57
C PRO A 37 13.73 13.75 12.10
N PHE A 38 13.00 13.05 11.23
CA PHE A 38 13.29 12.92 9.81
C PHE A 38 12.57 13.96 8.93
N VAL A 39 11.79 14.87 9.51
CA VAL A 39 11.18 15.98 8.75
C VAL A 39 12.27 16.81 8.07
N GLY A 40 12.16 17.00 6.75
CA GLY A 40 13.17 17.65 5.93
C GLY A 40 14.35 16.75 5.52
N HIS A 41 14.39 15.49 5.97
CA HIS A 41 15.36 14.47 5.57
C HIS A 41 14.73 13.32 4.76
N ALA A 42 13.44 13.05 4.95
CA ALA A 42 12.66 12.08 4.18
C ALA A 42 11.18 12.49 4.16
N GLN A 43 10.42 11.95 3.21
CA GLN A 43 8.96 12.00 3.26
C GLN A 43 8.43 10.90 4.19
N LEU A 44 7.50 11.24 5.08
CA LEU A 44 7.03 10.37 6.15
C LEU A 44 5.61 9.87 5.87
N GLY A 45 5.48 8.56 5.74
CA GLY A 45 4.19 7.89 5.60
C GLY A 45 3.56 7.62 6.95
N ALA A 46 2.26 7.87 7.08
CA ALA A 46 1.48 7.45 8.26
C ALA A 46 1.63 5.93 8.53
N PRO A 47 1.20 5.42 9.68
CA PRO A 47 1.10 3.97 9.88
C PRO A 47 0.20 3.33 8.80
N ALA A 48 0.65 2.23 8.21
CA ALA A 48 -0.09 1.51 7.18
C ALA A 48 -1.11 0.59 7.86
N VAL A 49 -2.41 0.85 7.67
CA VAL A 49 -3.48 0.06 8.31
C VAL A 49 -4.03 -1.01 7.37
N SER A 50 -4.61 -2.06 7.95
CA SER A 50 -5.41 -3.01 7.18
C SER A 50 -6.65 -2.35 6.57
N ALA A 51 -7.36 -3.04 5.68
CA ALA A 51 -8.62 -2.54 5.11
C ALA A 51 -9.68 -2.21 6.19
N GLY A 52 -9.65 -2.91 7.33
CA GLY A 52 -10.53 -2.66 8.48
C GLY A 52 -10.06 -1.54 9.41
N GLY A 53 -8.84 -1.03 9.24
CA GLY A 53 -8.19 -0.11 10.17
C GLY A 53 -8.37 1.38 9.84
N LEU A 54 -9.24 1.76 8.90
CA LEU A 54 -9.40 3.17 8.51
C LEU A 54 -9.84 4.09 9.66
N ASN A 55 -10.66 3.59 10.60
CA ASN A 55 -11.02 4.36 11.80
C ASN A 55 -9.80 4.57 12.72
N TRP A 56 -8.96 3.55 12.89
CA TRP A 56 -7.70 3.66 13.65
C TRP A 56 -6.80 4.72 13.02
N LEU A 57 -6.66 4.71 11.69
CA LEU A 57 -5.86 5.71 10.97
C LEU A 57 -6.44 7.11 11.14
N GLN A 58 -7.75 7.28 11.02
CA GLN A 58 -8.40 8.57 11.23
C GLN A 58 -8.19 9.09 12.66
N ASP A 59 -8.29 8.23 13.67
CA ASP A 59 -8.02 8.58 15.06
C ASP A 59 -6.56 8.97 15.28
N PHE A 60 -5.61 8.25 14.67
CA PHE A 60 -4.19 8.61 14.70
C PHE A 60 -3.96 9.99 14.08
N LEU A 61 -4.51 10.25 12.89
CA LEU A 61 -4.38 11.53 12.20
C LEU A 61 -4.98 12.70 13.01
N ASN A 62 -6.10 12.47 13.69
CA ASN A 62 -6.74 13.47 14.55
C ASN A 62 -5.94 13.72 15.85
N GLN A 63 -5.37 12.68 16.45
CA GLN A 63 -4.68 12.77 17.74
C GLN A 63 -3.19 13.17 17.61
N CYS A 64 -2.55 12.93 16.47
CA CYS A 64 -1.17 13.34 16.21
C CYS A 64 -1.07 14.84 15.89
N SER A 65 -1.54 15.69 16.81
CA SER A 65 -1.47 17.14 16.67
C SER A 65 -0.01 17.60 16.57
N GLY A 66 0.28 18.39 15.53
CA GLY A 66 1.61 18.88 15.20
C GLY A 66 2.50 17.89 14.46
N CYS A 67 2.01 16.68 14.15
CA CYS A 67 2.79 15.70 13.41
C CYS A 67 2.86 16.04 11.92
N HIS A 68 4.03 15.86 11.31
CA HIS A 68 4.27 16.04 9.89
C HIS A 68 4.09 14.71 9.15
N ILE A 69 3.06 14.61 8.30
CA ILE A 69 2.74 13.40 7.54
C ILE A 69 2.63 13.77 6.06
N ASP A 70 3.52 13.22 5.24
CA ASP A 70 3.58 13.51 3.81
C ASP A 70 2.59 12.66 3.00
N PHE A 71 2.38 11.39 3.36
CA PHE A 71 1.55 10.46 2.59
C PHE A 71 0.82 9.43 3.46
N ILE A 72 -0.20 8.80 2.88
CA ILE A 72 -1.08 7.82 3.54
C ILE A 72 -0.87 6.42 2.93
N PRO A 73 -0.14 5.52 3.60
CA PRO A 73 -0.08 4.12 3.19
C PRO A 73 -1.27 3.33 3.75
N VAL A 74 -1.80 2.40 2.95
CA VAL A 74 -2.90 1.50 3.34
C VAL A 74 -2.76 0.14 2.66
N HIS A 75 -3.38 -0.87 3.26
CA HIS A 75 -3.42 -2.24 2.74
C HIS A 75 -4.82 -2.69 2.37
N TRP A 76 -4.91 -3.56 1.37
CA TRP A 76 -6.18 -4.20 1.01
C TRP A 76 -6.00 -5.67 0.65
N TYR A 77 -6.79 -6.54 1.27
CA TYR A 77 -6.85 -7.96 0.95
C TYR A 77 -8.31 -8.39 0.93
N SER A 78 -8.74 -8.96 -0.18
CA SER A 78 -10.09 -9.55 -0.31
C SER A 78 -10.09 -10.58 -1.42
N GLY A 79 -11.24 -11.20 -1.71
CA GLY A 79 -11.36 -12.08 -2.86
C GLY A 79 -11.10 -11.35 -4.18
N ALA A 80 -10.48 -12.02 -5.16
CA ALA A 80 -10.20 -11.44 -6.49
C ALA A 80 -11.48 -10.97 -7.24
N ALA A 81 -12.64 -11.53 -6.90
CA ALA A 81 -13.94 -11.10 -7.42
C ALA A 81 -14.44 -9.75 -6.86
N ASN A 82 -13.76 -9.20 -5.83
CA ASN A 82 -14.18 -7.98 -5.12
C ASN A 82 -13.49 -6.72 -5.68
N GLU A 83 -13.35 -6.61 -6.99
CA GLU A 83 -12.74 -5.45 -7.66
C GLU A 83 -13.44 -4.12 -7.30
N ASN A 84 -14.78 -4.10 -7.33
CA ASN A 84 -15.55 -2.90 -6.98
C ASN A 84 -15.34 -2.46 -5.52
N ASP A 85 -15.08 -3.42 -4.62
CA ASP A 85 -14.75 -3.14 -3.22
C ASP A 85 -13.36 -2.49 -3.13
N PHE A 86 -12.37 -3.01 -3.86
CA PHE A 86 -11.04 -2.41 -3.95
C PHE A 86 -11.10 -0.95 -4.46
N GLU A 87 -11.80 -0.69 -5.56
CA GLU A 87 -11.92 0.67 -6.09
C GLU A 87 -12.63 1.62 -5.11
N SER A 88 -13.72 1.15 -4.49
CA SER A 88 -14.47 1.92 -3.49
C SER A 88 -13.62 2.23 -2.26
N TYR A 89 -12.83 1.24 -1.81
CA TYR A 89 -11.89 1.38 -0.71
C TYR A 89 -10.82 2.45 -1.03
N VAL A 90 -10.16 2.36 -2.18
CA VAL A 90 -9.14 3.34 -2.60
C VAL A 90 -9.72 4.75 -2.69
N ASN A 91 -10.91 4.92 -3.29
CA ASN A 91 -11.57 6.21 -3.39
C ASN A 91 -11.96 6.79 -2.01
N ASN A 92 -12.35 5.94 -1.07
CA ASN A 92 -12.63 6.35 0.30
C ASN A 92 -11.35 6.83 1.01
N VAL A 93 -10.24 6.08 0.89
CA VAL A 93 -8.94 6.48 1.43
C VAL A 93 -8.48 7.81 0.84
N CYS A 94 -8.66 8.00 -0.47
CA CYS A 94 -8.37 9.26 -1.13
C CYS A 94 -9.16 10.44 -0.57
N SER A 95 -10.44 10.26 -0.28
CA SER A 95 -11.28 11.28 0.34
C SER A 95 -10.84 11.59 1.77
N MET A 96 -10.47 10.57 2.54
CA MET A 96 -10.00 10.70 3.93
C MET A 96 -8.59 11.29 4.05
N SER A 97 -7.74 11.12 3.03
CA SER A 97 -6.35 11.56 3.02
C SER A 97 -6.17 13.07 3.26
N GLY A 98 -7.20 13.89 3.04
CA GLY A 98 -7.12 15.34 3.11
C GLY A 98 -6.22 15.95 2.02
N GLY A 99 -6.14 15.29 0.86
CA GLY A 99 -5.32 15.73 -0.28
C GLY A 99 -3.86 15.27 -0.23
N ARG A 100 -3.47 14.47 0.76
CA ARG A 100 -2.15 13.82 0.79
C ARG A 100 -2.10 12.66 -0.22
N PRO A 101 -0.97 12.44 -0.89
CA PRO A 101 -0.78 11.27 -1.75
C PRO A 101 -1.07 9.96 -1.01
N VAL A 102 -1.75 9.02 -1.66
CA VAL A 102 -2.06 7.69 -1.13
C VAL A 102 -1.11 6.66 -1.70
N TRP A 103 -0.61 5.76 -0.86
CA TRP A 103 0.17 4.61 -1.24
C TRP A 103 -0.59 3.33 -0.89
N ILE A 104 -0.78 2.46 -1.87
CA ILE A 104 -1.33 1.12 -1.61
C ILE A 104 -0.15 0.17 -1.39
N THR A 105 0.42 0.19 -0.19
CA THR A 105 1.68 -0.50 0.11
C THR A 105 1.56 -2.02 0.09
N GLU A 106 0.35 -2.53 0.24
CA GLU A 106 0.01 -3.93 -0.01
C GLU A 106 -1.38 -4.02 -0.62
N PHE A 107 -1.53 -4.80 -1.70
CA PHE A 107 -2.84 -5.24 -2.15
C PHE A 107 -2.81 -6.62 -2.80
N GLN A 108 -3.86 -7.43 -2.57
CA GLN A 108 -4.01 -8.73 -3.21
C GLN A 108 -5.48 -9.14 -3.34
N GLY A 109 -5.89 -9.46 -4.55
CA GLY A 109 -7.15 -10.17 -4.82
C GLY A 109 -6.94 -11.68 -4.67
N ILE A 110 -7.37 -12.27 -3.57
CA ILE A 110 -7.17 -13.68 -3.21
C ILE A 110 -8.05 -14.59 -4.09
N GLY A 111 -7.45 -15.60 -4.69
CA GLY A 111 -8.15 -16.58 -5.54
C GLY A 111 -7.18 -17.53 -6.24
N THR A 112 -7.67 -18.22 -7.25
CA THR A 112 -6.83 -18.93 -8.22
C THR A 112 -5.93 -17.95 -8.99
N ILE A 113 -4.92 -18.47 -9.70
CA ILE A 113 -4.02 -17.63 -10.51
C ILE A 113 -4.79 -16.88 -11.59
N ASP A 114 -5.80 -17.49 -12.22
CA ASP A 114 -6.60 -16.85 -13.27
C ASP A 114 -7.51 -15.73 -12.71
N GLU A 115 -8.06 -15.93 -11.51
CA GLU A 115 -8.83 -14.89 -10.82
C GLU A 115 -7.93 -13.73 -10.38
N GLN A 116 -6.78 -14.03 -9.77
CA GLN A 116 -5.75 -13.04 -9.44
C GLN A 116 -5.31 -12.25 -10.68
N SER A 117 -5.10 -12.97 -11.79
CA SER A 117 -4.72 -12.39 -13.07
C SER A 117 -5.77 -11.41 -13.60
N SER A 118 -7.04 -11.80 -13.51
CA SER A 118 -8.16 -10.96 -13.93
C SER A 118 -8.27 -9.70 -13.08
N PHE A 119 -8.13 -9.83 -11.76
CA PHE A 119 -8.10 -8.71 -10.83
C PHE A 119 -6.93 -7.74 -11.11
N ILE A 120 -5.72 -8.24 -11.36
CA ILE A 120 -4.57 -7.36 -11.66
C ILE A 120 -4.80 -6.54 -12.94
N ARG A 121 -5.44 -7.13 -13.97
CA ARG A 121 -5.71 -6.46 -15.25
C ARG A 121 -6.67 -5.28 -15.12
N SER A 122 -7.54 -5.27 -14.11
CA SER A 122 -8.42 -4.13 -13.82
C SER A 122 -7.85 -3.20 -12.76
N ALA A 123 -7.29 -3.74 -11.68
CA ALA A 123 -6.74 -2.96 -10.58
C ALA A 123 -5.60 -2.03 -11.02
N ILE A 124 -4.66 -2.49 -11.85
CA ILE A 124 -3.52 -1.64 -12.28
C ILE A 124 -3.99 -0.41 -13.07
N PRO A 125 -4.78 -0.55 -14.16
CA PRO A 125 -5.32 0.62 -14.86
C PRO A 125 -6.11 1.58 -13.98
N PHE A 126 -6.88 1.08 -13.02
CA PHE A 126 -7.59 1.92 -12.06
C PHE A 126 -6.60 2.73 -11.20
N LEU A 127 -5.59 2.08 -10.62
CA LEU A 127 -4.57 2.74 -9.81
C LEU A 127 -3.74 3.75 -10.60
N ASP A 128 -3.32 3.41 -11.82
CA ASP A 128 -2.53 4.29 -12.71
C ASP A 128 -3.29 5.55 -13.12
N ASN A 129 -4.62 5.46 -13.30
CA ASN A 129 -5.48 6.58 -13.67
C ASN A 129 -6.05 7.35 -12.47
N ASN A 130 -5.80 6.91 -11.24
CA ASN A 130 -6.27 7.58 -10.03
C ASN A 130 -5.22 8.58 -9.52
N SER A 131 -5.42 9.87 -9.79
CA SER A 131 -4.45 10.93 -9.47
C SER A 131 -4.10 11.08 -7.98
N CYS A 132 -4.91 10.52 -7.09
CA CYS A 132 -4.64 10.52 -5.65
C CYS A 132 -3.67 9.39 -5.26
N VAL A 133 -3.65 8.28 -6.00
CA VAL A 133 -2.72 7.18 -5.77
C VAL A 133 -1.37 7.52 -6.39
N TYR A 134 -0.34 7.58 -5.56
CA TYR A 134 1.01 7.91 -6.01
C TYR A 134 1.92 6.70 -6.19
N ARG A 135 1.72 5.65 -5.38
CA ARG A 135 2.45 4.37 -5.48
C ARG A 135 1.57 3.21 -5.05
N TYR A 136 1.88 2.03 -5.54
CA TYR A 136 1.26 0.79 -5.10
C TYR A 136 2.23 -0.39 -5.20
N SER A 137 1.98 -1.45 -4.44
CA SER A 137 2.76 -2.69 -4.46
C SER A 137 1.85 -3.90 -4.26
N TYR A 138 1.78 -4.76 -5.27
CA TYR A 138 1.01 -6.00 -5.17
C TYR A 138 1.73 -6.98 -4.25
N PHE A 139 1.00 -7.60 -3.34
CA PHE A 139 1.58 -8.50 -2.35
C PHE A 139 1.65 -9.94 -2.91
N GLY A 140 2.83 -10.53 -3.12
CA GLY A 140 4.18 -10.04 -2.88
C GLY A 140 5.25 -10.86 -3.62
N THR A 141 6.53 -10.57 -3.35
CA THR A 141 7.69 -11.19 -4.03
C THR A 141 8.47 -12.19 -3.17
N ALA A 142 8.12 -12.36 -1.90
CA ALA A 142 8.93 -13.11 -0.93
C ALA A 142 8.49 -14.56 -0.67
N ASP A 143 7.24 -14.94 -0.99
CA ASP A 143 6.75 -16.30 -0.79
C ASP A 143 6.97 -17.15 -2.05
N ASN A 144 7.67 -18.27 -1.85
CA ASN A 144 8.12 -19.24 -2.84
C ASN A 144 6.98 -19.93 -3.61
N SER A 145 5.72 -19.75 -3.20
CA SER A 145 4.61 -20.53 -3.74
C SER A 145 3.44 -19.75 -4.33
N LYS A 146 3.35 -18.41 -4.28
CA LYS A 146 2.01 -17.80 -4.51
C LYS A 146 1.80 -16.52 -5.28
N VAL A 147 2.77 -15.68 -5.62
CA VAL A 147 2.35 -14.41 -6.25
C VAL A 147 3.26 -13.92 -7.37
N LEU A 148 4.34 -13.18 -7.15
CA LEU A 148 5.03 -12.54 -8.31
C LEU A 148 6.28 -13.28 -8.82
N LEU A 149 6.89 -14.15 -8.03
CA LEU A 149 8.11 -14.89 -8.41
C LEU A 149 7.87 -16.40 -8.50
N ASP A 150 8.50 -17.06 -9.45
CA ASP A 150 8.53 -18.52 -9.58
C ASP A 150 9.57 -19.10 -8.62
N ASN A 151 9.16 -20.02 -7.72
CA ASN A 151 10.01 -20.69 -6.73
C ASN A 151 10.91 -19.74 -5.90
N GLY A 152 10.45 -18.53 -5.60
CA GLY A 152 11.21 -17.52 -4.85
C GLY A 152 12.21 -16.71 -5.68
N GLY A 153 12.17 -16.82 -7.01
CA GLY A 153 12.96 -16.03 -7.95
C GLY A 153 14.21 -16.75 -8.48
N PRO A 154 14.95 -16.11 -9.40
CA PRO A 154 14.75 -14.75 -9.93
C PRO A 154 13.72 -14.66 -11.07
N LYS A 155 13.12 -15.79 -11.48
CA LYS A 155 12.13 -15.81 -12.56
C LYS A 155 10.79 -15.26 -12.07
N LEU A 156 10.08 -14.56 -12.95
CA LEU A 156 8.70 -14.15 -12.74
C LEU A 156 7.78 -15.37 -12.79
N SER A 157 6.75 -15.39 -11.93
CA SER A 157 5.62 -16.29 -12.10
C SER A 157 4.72 -15.79 -13.25
N GLY A 158 3.70 -16.57 -13.63
CA GLY A 158 2.69 -16.10 -14.60
C GLY A 158 1.98 -14.81 -14.16
N LEU A 159 1.74 -14.66 -12.86
CA LEU A 159 1.17 -13.43 -12.29
C LEU A 159 2.21 -12.30 -12.22
N GLY A 160 3.47 -12.64 -11.96
CA GLY A 160 4.61 -11.72 -12.02
C GLY A 160 4.78 -11.08 -13.39
N VAL A 161 4.63 -11.84 -14.47
CA VAL A 161 4.61 -11.32 -15.84
C VAL A 161 3.48 -10.32 -16.01
N GLN A 162 2.27 -10.64 -15.55
CA GLN A 162 1.13 -9.72 -15.71
C GLN A 162 1.27 -8.43 -14.91
N PHE A 163 1.77 -8.51 -13.66
CA PHE A 163 2.02 -7.33 -12.85
C PHE A 163 3.16 -6.47 -13.43
N THR A 164 4.21 -7.10 -13.95
CA THR A 164 5.36 -6.40 -14.55
C THR A 164 5.01 -5.74 -15.88
N PHE A 165 4.14 -6.37 -16.67
CA PHE A 165 3.88 -6.00 -18.05
C PHE A 165 2.38 -5.68 -18.28
N SER A 166 1.70 -4.96 -17.40
CA SER A 166 0.33 -4.48 -17.67
C SER A 166 0.30 -3.57 -18.93
N PRO A 167 -0.86 -3.21 -19.52
CA PRO A 167 -0.93 -2.44 -20.77
C PRO A 167 -0.26 -1.05 -20.77
N TYR A 168 0.16 -0.54 -19.60
CA TYR A 168 1.01 0.66 -19.48
C TYR A 168 2.51 0.34 -19.31
N GLY A 169 2.84 -0.96 -19.26
CA GLY A 169 4.14 -1.60 -19.45
C GLY A 169 4.07 -2.72 -20.51
N ASN A 170 3.58 -2.43 -21.71
CA ASN A 170 3.67 -3.25 -22.94
C ASN A 170 3.22 -4.73 -22.96
N GLY A 171 2.58 -5.31 -21.95
CA GLY A 171 1.68 -6.48 -22.15
C GLY A 171 2.30 -7.85 -22.45
N ASP A 172 3.41 -7.89 -23.17
CA ASP A 172 3.85 -9.05 -23.94
C ASP A 172 5.07 -9.77 -23.33
N GLY A 173 5.56 -9.30 -22.18
CA GLY A 173 6.87 -9.72 -21.67
C GLY A 173 8.02 -9.37 -22.64
N PRO A 174 9.27 -9.73 -22.31
CA PRO A 174 10.36 -9.64 -23.28
C PRO A 174 10.14 -10.67 -24.40
N LYS A 175 10.24 -10.23 -25.66
CA LYS A 175 10.32 -11.10 -26.84
C LYS A 175 11.62 -11.90 -26.87
#